data_AF-A0A9C9KPC3-F1
#
_entry.id   AF-A0A9C9KPC3-F1
#
_cell.length_a   1.000
_cell.length_b   1.000
_cell.length_c   1.000
_cell.angle_alpha   90.00
_cell.angle_beta   90.00
_cell.angle_gamma   90.00
#
_symmetry.space_group_name_H-M   'P 1'
#
loop_
_entity.id
_entity.type
_entity.pdbx_description
1 polymer ?
#
loop_
_entity_poly.entity_id
_entity_poly.type
_entity_poly.pdbx_seq_one_letter_code
_entity_poly.pdbx_strand_id
1 'polypeptide(L)' 'MAQVYCYVPDDVAAQLGKKAEKSHLSVSKYLAQLVKKDLASSWSDKYFEQVFGQWEGKCLRRPEQGDYEDRETLE' A
#
# COMPACT_ATOMS: atom_id res chain seq x y z
N MET A 1 -13.14 -17.66 2.56
CA MET A 1 -11.88 -17.54 1.79
C MET A 1 -12.01 -18.42 0.56
N ALA A 2 -11.61 -17.94 -0.62
CA ALA A 2 -11.54 -18.79 -1.81
C ALA A 2 -10.28 -19.66 -1.77
N GLN A 3 -10.39 -20.93 -2.19
CA GLN A 3 -9.24 -21.81 -2.39
C GLN A 3 -8.82 -21.74 -3.87
N VAL A 4 -7.51 -21.61 -4.11
CA VAL A 4 -6.93 -21.57 -5.46
C VAL A 4 -5.91 -22.70 -5.56
N TYR A 5 -6.03 -23.50 -6.61
CA TYR A 5 -5.04 -24.50 -6.98
C TYR A 5 -4.13 -23.90 -8.06
N CYS A 6 -2.82 -24.01 -7.86
CA CYS A 6 -1.82 -23.45 -8.76
C CYS A 6 -0.88 -24.56 -9.21
N TYR A 7 -0.80 -24.77 -10.52
CA TYR A 7 0.12 -25.74 -11.12
C TYR A 7 1.32 -24.98 -11.67
N VAL A 8 2.49 -25.27 -11.12
CA VAL A 8 3.75 -24.69 -11.56
C VAL A 8 4.79 -25.80 -11.71
N PRO A 9 5.80 -25.61 -12.57
CA PRO A 9 6.94 -26.51 -12.64
C PRO A 9 7.63 -26.71 -11.28
N ASP A 10 8.24 -27.87 -11.07
CA ASP A 10 8.88 -28.25 -9.81
C ASP A 10 10.01 -27.30 -9.42
N ASP A 11 10.77 -26.78 -10.39
CA ASP A 11 11.84 -25.81 -10.15
C ASP A 11 11.28 -24.47 -9.63
N VAL A 12 10.13 -24.05 -10.14
CA VAL A 12 9.42 -22.85 -9.68
C VAL A 12 8.87 -23.07 -8.27
N ALA A 13 8.28 -24.24 -8.00
CA ALA A 13 7.80 -24.60 -6.66
C ALA A 13 8.95 -24.60 -5.64
N ALA A 14 10.10 -25.16 -6.00
CA ALA A 14 11.29 -25.18 -5.15
C ALA A 14 11.81 -23.76 -4.87
N GLN A 15 11.86 -22.90 -5.90
CA GLN A 15 12.25 -21.50 -5.72
C GLN A 15 11.27 -20.72 -4.82
N LEU A 16 9.96 -20.95 -4.98
CA LEU A 16 8.93 -20.36 -4.13
C LEU A 16 9.11 -20.79 -2.67
N GLY A 17 9.38 -22.08 -2.43
CA GLY A 17 9.69 -22.62 -1.11
C GLY A 17 10.87 -21.93 -0.44
N LYS A 18 12.01 -21.81 -1.15
CA LYS A 18 13.19 -21.12 -0.65
C LYS A 18 12.93 -19.65 -0.30
N LYS A 19 12.12 -18.94 -1.11
CA LYS A 19 11.77 -17.54 -0.84
C LYS A 19 10.84 -17.39 0.37
N ALA A 20 9.89 -18.31 0.54
CA ALA A 20 9.00 -18.35 1.69
C ALA A 20 9.79 -18.61 2.98
N GLU A 21 10.73 -19.56 2.96
CA GLU A 21 11.62 -19.88 4.08
C GLU A 21 12.49 -18.68 4.49
N LYS A 22 13.12 -18.00 3.53
CA LYS A 22 13.88 -16.75 3.78
C LYS A 22 13.06 -15.65 4.41
N SER A 23 11.74 -15.67 4.20
CA SER A 23 10.80 -14.70 4.75
C SER A 23 10.14 -15.19 6.06
N HIS A 24 10.52 -16.37 6.56
CA HIS A 24 9.89 -17.06 7.71
C HIS A 24 8.37 -17.25 7.55
N LEU A 25 7.90 -17.54 6.33
CA LEU A 25 6.50 -17.76 6.00
C LEU A 25 6.28 -19.16 5.41
N SER A 26 5.07 -19.69 5.57
CA SER A 26 4.65 -20.87 4.79
C SER A 26 4.48 -20.50 3.32
N VAL A 27 4.62 -21.48 2.42
CA VAL A 27 4.46 -21.29 0.97
C VAL A 27 3.12 -20.66 0.63
N SER A 28 2.02 -21.15 1.21
CA SER A 28 0.68 -20.61 0.96
C SER A 28 0.54 -19.15 1.43
N LYS A 29 1.13 -18.80 2.58
CA LYS A 29 1.09 -17.43 3.11
C LYS A 29 1.94 -16.47 2.27
N TYR A 30 3.11 -16.95 1.83
CA TYR A 30 3.99 -16.20 0.93
C TYR A 30 3.32 -15.95 -0.42
N LEU A 31 2.70 -16.98 -1.02
CA LEU A 31 1.95 -16.85 -2.28
C LEU A 31 0.79 -15.86 -2.14
N ALA A 32 0.03 -15.93 -1.04
CA ALA A 32 -1.05 -14.98 -0.78
C ALA A 32 -0.55 -13.53 -0.67
N GLN A 33 0.64 -13.30 -0.09
CA GLN A 33 1.25 -11.96 -0.05
C GLN A 33 1.70 -11.48 -1.43
N LEU A 34 2.26 -12.36 -2.26
CA LEU A 34 2.62 -12.01 -3.64
C LEU A 34 1.39 -11.60 -4.44
N VAL A 35 0.33 -12.40 -4.40
CA VAL A 35 -0.94 -12.08 -5.08
C VAL A 35 -1.52 -10.76 -4.57
N LYS A 36 -1.50 -10.52 -3.25
CA LYS A 36 -1.93 -9.22 -2.69
C LYS A 36 -1.08 -8.06 -3.18
N LYS A 37 0.24 -8.23 -3.25
CA LYS A 37 1.16 -7.17 -3.69
C LYS A 37 0.99 -6.87 -5.17
N ASP A 38 0.75 -7.89 -5.99
CA ASP A 38 0.58 -7.78 -7.43
C ASP A 38 -0.78 -7.17 -7.81
N LEU A 39 -1.85 -7.56 -7.11
CA LEU A 39 -3.20 -7.08 -7.35
C LEU A 39 -3.57 -5.81 -6.57
N ALA A 40 -2.79 -5.41 -5.57
CA ALA A 40 -2.99 -4.15 -4.87
C ALA A 40 -2.68 -2.99 -5.83
N SER A 41 -3.72 -2.48 -6.48
CA SER A 41 -3.65 -1.26 -7.29
C SER A 41 -3.48 0.01 -6.45
N SER A 42 -3.50 -0.12 -5.12
CA SER A 42 -3.39 0.98 -4.17
C SER A 42 -2.20 0.80 -3.23
N TRP A 43 -1.67 1.92 -2.77
CA TRP A 43 -0.63 1.98 -1.76
C TRP A 43 -1.20 1.37 -0.48
N SER A 44 -0.36 0.74 0.35
CA SER A 44 -0.86 0.15 1.60
C SER A 44 -1.52 1.23 2.44
N ASP A 45 -2.56 0.89 3.20
CA ASP A 45 -3.27 1.86 4.06
C ASP A 45 -2.34 2.60 5.03
N LYS A 46 -1.14 2.04 5.28
CA LYS A 46 -0.12 2.59 6.16
C LYS A 46 1.05 3.26 5.43
N TYR A 47 0.99 3.35 4.11
CA TYR A 47 2.12 3.81 3.32
C TYR A 47 2.48 5.25 3.66
N PHE A 48 1.47 6.14 3.72
CA PHE A 48 1.70 7.55 3.98
C PHE A 48 2.38 7.74 5.34
N GLU A 49 1.98 6.91 6.30
CA GLU A 49 2.43 6.96 7.69
C GLU A 49 3.81 6.34 7.89
N GLN A 50 4.17 5.35 7.06
CA GLN A 50 5.49 4.72 7.06
C GLN A 50 6.53 5.51 6.28
N VAL A 51 6.13 6.27 5.25
CA VAL A 51 7.06 6.92 4.32
C VAL A 51 7.20 8.41 4.57
N PHE A 52 6.10 9.12 4.82
CA PHE A 52 6.13 10.56 5.07
C PHE A 52 6.17 10.92 6.56
N GLY A 53 6.05 9.91 7.43
CA GLY A 53 5.83 10.11 8.86
C GLY A 53 4.38 10.55 9.11
N GLN A 54 3.78 10.05 10.18
CA GLN A 54 2.53 10.66 10.62
C GLN A 54 2.77 12.11 11.03
N TRP A 55 1.78 12.96 10.82
CA TRP A 55 1.82 14.31 11.39
C TRP A 55 1.89 14.20 12.92
N GLU A 56 3.06 14.50 13.50
CA GLU A 56 3.30 14.46 14.95
C GLU A 56 2.75 15.71 15.68
N GLY A 57 2.16 16.66 14.96
CA GLY A 57 1.64 17.90 15.51
C GLY A 57 0.17 17.84 15.92
N LYS A 58 -0.34 18.94 16.50
CA LYS A 58 -1.79 19.14 16.71
C LYS A 58 -2.50 19.19 15.36
N CYS A 59 -3.76 18.72 15.31
CA CYS A 59 -4.58 18.80 14.10
C CYS A 59 -4.55 20.22 13.51
N LEU A 60 -4.11 20.34 12.26
CA LEU A 60 -4.05 21.63 11.56
C LEU A 60 -5.47 22.16 11.41
N ARG A 61 -5.77 23.28 12.06
CA ARG A 61 -7.01 24.02 11.81
C ARG A 61 -6.73 25.09 10.79
N ARG A 62 -7.47 25.05 9.68
CA ARG A 62 -7.51 26.18 8.76
C ARG A 62 -8.06 27.38 9.54
N PRO A 63 -7.37 28.54 9.55
CA PRO A 63 -7.94 29.76 10.10
C PRO A 63 -9.20 30.15 9.30
N GLU A 64 -10.04 30.99 9.88
CA GLU A 64 -11.20 31.52 9.16
C GLU A 64 -10.72 32.18 7.86
N GLN A 65 -11.42 31.85 6.77
CA GLN A 65 -11.17 32.50 5.50
C GLN A 65 -11.75 33.91 5.62
N GLY A 66 -10.87 34.91 5.55
CA GLY A 66 -11.27 36.32 5.56
C GLY A 66 -12.01 36.71 4.27
N ASP A 67 -12.25 38.01 4.14
CA ASP A 67 -12.97 38.56 3.00
C ASP A 67 -12.23 38.36 1.68
N TYR A 68 -13.01 38.35 0.60
CA TYR A 68 -12.45 38.33 -0.75
C TYR A 68 -11.69 39.63 -1.03
N GLU A 69 -10.63 39.51 -1.82
CA GLU A 69 -9.94 40.67 -2.39
C GLU A 69 -10.86 41.32 -3.43
N ASP A 70 -11.15 42.62 -3.28
CA ASP A 70 -11.80 43.40 -4.32
C ASP A 70 -10.78 43.74 -5.41
N ARG A 71 -11.04 43.27 -6.64
CA ARG A 71 -10.24 43.55 -7.83
C ARG A 71 -11.06 44.32 -8.85
N GLU A 72 -10.42 45.23 -9.57
CA GLU A 72 -11.05 45.90 -10.72
C GLU A 72 -11.47 44.87 -11.78
N THR A 73 -12.64 45.08 -12.36
CA THR A 73 -13.09 44.33 -13.53
C THR A 73 -12.19 44.64 -14.71
N LEU A 74 -11.71 43.60 -15.40
CA LEU A 74 -11.01 43.77 -16.67
C LEU A 74 -12.02 44.26 -17.73
N GLU A 75 -11.79 45.45 -18.29
CA GLU A 75 -12.49 45.95 -19.48
C GLU A 75 -12.00 45.26 -20.77
#